data_AF-A0A653BGS7-F1
#
_entry.id   AF-A0A653BGS7-F1
#
_cell.length_a   1.000
_cell.length_b   1.000
_cell.length_c   1.000
_cell.angle_alpha   90.00
_cell.angle_beta   90.00
_cell.angle_gamma   90.00
#
_symmetry.space_group_name_H-M   'P 1'
#
loop_
_entity.id
_entity.type
_entity.pdbx_description
1 polymer ?
#
loop_
_entity_poly.entity_id
_entity_poly.type
_entity_poly.pdbx_seq_one_letter_code
_entity_poly.pdbx_strand_id
1 'polypeptide(L)'
;MSLNRDGSILATTCKDKKLRIIEPRSGIVKAEGACHLGSKASKVVYLGATGKLLTTGFSRFSDRQYSVWDENDLSAPVYTDTIDSSSGIMFPFFDPDTNMVYLAGKGDGNIRYYEVTEEAPYVHFLNQFLSGNPQRGLGVMPKRALNALNCEIFRFYKLHATKGFCEPISMIVPRKSDQFHDDLYPDTASAKPALCAQEWIRGQNAMPVLMSMKTGKQQALNISSIKQRSFSKLNEKPAIDNNKRKFMFLSMETIPDYRPKDLMAEKNQKTTSNQTTKFQQLQQKFSGNDVHNDVTVLREINNVGDNMPEHELRKAYQAQSDEIRKLKKQLVNSEQRIKELEEQIRKLQTKP
;
A
#
# COMPACT_ATOMS: atom_id res chain seq x y z
N MET A 1 -4.71 -4.71 6.74
CA MET A 1 -5.33 -5.16 7.99
C MET A 1 -6.08 -3.98 8.58
N SER A 2 -7.33 -4.17 8.97
CA SER A 2 -8.17 -3.16 9.61
C SER A 2 -9.13 -3.84 10.57
N LEU A 3 -9.33 -3.25 11.76
CA LEU A 3 -10.35 -3.69 12.72
C LEU A 3 -11.65 -2.94 12.43
N ASN A 4 -12.78 -3.59 12.64
CA ASN A 4 -14.06 -2.91 12.64
C ASN A 4 -14.20 -2.02 13.89
N ARG A 5 -15.29 -1.24 13.97
CA ARG A 5 -15.40 -0.15 14.94
C ARG A 5 -15.36 -0.58 16.41
N ASP A 6 -15.90 -1.75 16.75
CA ASP A 6 -15.89 -2.31 18.11
C ASP A 6 -14.68 -3.24 18.39
N GLY A 7 -13.84 -3.49 17.39
CA GLY A 7 -12.66 -4.35 17.49
C GLY A 7 -12.97 -5.84 17.60
N SER A 8 -14.18 -6.29 17.26
CA SER A 8 -14.59 -7.70 17.34
C SER A 8 -14.13 -8.54 16.14
N ILE A 9 -13.92 -7.92 14.98
CA ILE A 9 -13.51 -8.59 13.74
C ILE A 9 -12.39 -7.83 13.01
N LEU A 10 -11.61 -8.59 12.26
CA LEU A 10 -10.42 -8.14 11.57
C LEU A 10 -10.52 -8.43 10.08
N ALA A 11 -10.37 -7.40 9.25
CA ALA A 11 -10.26 -7.55 7.81
C ALA A 11 -8.79 -7.59 7.37
N THR A 12 -8.44 -8.54 6.52
CA THR A 12 -7.07 -8.71 6.00
C THR A 12 -7.06 -8.89 4.50
N THR A 13 -6.03 -8.33 3.86
CA THR A 13 -5.68 -8.60 2.46
C THR A 13 -4.35 -9.35 2.45
N CYS A 14 -4.24 -10.39 1.61
CA CYS A 14 -3.04 -11.21 1.52
C CYS A 14 -2.53 -11.28 0.07
N LYS A 15 -1.26 -11.69 -0.11
CA LYS A 15 -0.60 -11.81 -1.43
C LYS A 15 -1.24 -12.89 -2.31
N ASP A 16 -2.00 -13.82 -1.72
CA ASP A 16 -2.86 -14.78 -2.43
C ASP A 16 -4.09 -14.14 -3.10
N LYS A 17 -4.20 -12.79 -3.04
CA LYS A 17 -5.28 -11.98 -3.61
C LYS A 17 -6.63 -12.16 -2.92
N LYS A 18 -6.65 -12.71 -1.70
CA LYS A 18 -7.90 -12.90 -0.94
C LYS A 18 -8.10 -11.80 0.10
N LEU A 19 -9.36 -11.40 0.24
CA LEU A 19 -9.88 -10.60 1.36
C LEU A 19 -10.50 -11.58 2.37
N ARG A 20 -10.19 -11.39 3.66
CA ARG A 20 -10.71 -12.24 4.75
C ARG A 20 -11.24 -11.42 5.89
N ILE A 21 -12.37 -11.84 6.44
CA ILE A 21 -12.92 -11.39 7.71
C ILE A 21 -12.65 -12.47 8.75
N ILE A 22 -11.93 -12.11 9.80
CA ILE A 22 -11.43 -13.02 10.82
C ILE A 22 -11.95 -12.57 12.17
N GLU A 23 -12.48 -13.50 12.95
CA GLU A 23 -12.70 -13.28 14.38
C GLU A 23 -11.39 -13.63 15.11
N PRO A 24 -10.66 -12.64 15.65
CA PRO A 24 -9.28 -12.84 16.07
C PRO A 24 -9.13 -13.63 17.37
N ARG A 25 -10.17 -13.76 18.21
CA ARG A 25 -10.09 -14.47 19.49
C ARG A 25 -10.19 -15.98 19.32
N SER A 26 -11.01 -16.42 18.39
CA SER A 26 -11.20 -17.82 17.99
C SER A 26 -10.28 -18.24 16.84
N GLY A 27 -9.79 -17.27 16.05
CA GLY A 27 -8.99 -17.52 14.84
C GLY A 27 -9.83 -18.00 13.65
N ILE A 28 -11.16 -17.94 13.74
CA ILE A 28 -12.07 -18.39 12.69
C ILE A 28 -12.13 -17.36 11.57
N VAL A 29 -11.96 -17.81 10.33
CA VAL A 29 -12.23 -17.02 9.12
C VAL A 29 -13.74 -17.06 8.87
N LYS A 30 -14.44 -15.96 9.13
CA LYS A 30 -15.90 -15.83 8.95
C LYS A 30 -16.30 -15.76 7.47
N ALA A 31 -15.52 -15.02 6.69
CA ALA A 31 -15.75 -14.85 5.26
C ALA A 31 -14.40 -14.74 4.53
N GLU A 32 -14.33 -15.30 3.33
CA GLU A 32 -13.18 -15.24 2.45
C GLU A 32 -13.65 -15.04 1.00
N GLY A 33 -13.02 -14.12 0.28
CA GLY A 33 -13.36 -13.83 -1.11
C GLY A 33 -12.16 -13.39 -1.93
N ALA A 34 -12.28 -13.50 -3.26
CA ALA A 34 -11.28 -12.94 -4.18
C ALA A 34 -11.38 -11.42 -4.15
N CYS A 35 -10.26 -10.74 -3.90
CA CYS A 35 -10.20 -9.27 -3.86
C CYS A 35 -9.76 -8.73 -5.23
N HIS A 36 -8.74 -7.87 -5.26
CA HIS A 36 -8.18 -7.34 -6.50
C HIS A 36 -7.26 -8.36 -7.20
N LEU A 37 -7.46 -8.55 -8.51
CA LEU A 37 -6.75 -9.55 -9.31
C LEU A 37 -5.32 -9.15 -9.72
N GLY A 38 -4.92 -7.89 -9.49
CA GLY A 38 -3.58 -7.40 -9.78
C GLY A 38 -2.49 -8.07 -8.95
N SER A 39 -1.24 -7.90 -9.38
CA SER A 39 -0.06 -8.53 -8.74
C SER A 39 0.48 -7.77 -7.53
N LYS A 40 0.08 -6.50 -7.37
CA LYS A 40 0.54 -5.61 -6.31
C LYS A 40 -0.34 -5.72 -5.06
N ALA A 41 0.22 -5.27 -3.93
CA ALA A 41 -0.44 -5.37 -2.65
C ALA A 41 -1.74 -4.56 -2.59
N SER A 42 -2.78 -5.17 -2.03
CA SER A 42 -4.06 -4.51 -1.74
C SER A 42 -4.08 -4.01 -0.28
N LYS A 43 -4.82 -2.95 -0.01
CA LYS A 43 -5.12 -2.45 1.34
C LYS A 43 -6.61 -2.55 1.62
N VAL A 44 -6.97 -2.51 2.90
CA VAL A 44 -8.35 -2.61 3.36
C VAL A 44 -8.55 -1.71 4.59
N VAL A 45 -9.71 -1.06 4.66
CA VAL A 45 -10.19 -0.29 5.80
C VAL A 45 -11.69 -0.56 6.01
N TYR A 46 -12.15 -0.70 7.26
CA TYR A 46 -13.58 -0.71 7.57
C TYR A 46 -14.17 0.69 7.44
N LEU A 47 -15.40 0.76 6.91
CA LEU A 47 -16.16 2.00 6.75
C LEU A 47 -17.05 2.23 7.98
N GLY A 48 -16.40 2.43 9.14
CA GLY A 48 -17.10 2.74 10.40
C GLY A 48 -17.86 1.53 10.94
N ALA A 49 -19.13 1.75 11.31
CA ALA A 49 -20.03 0.72 11.85
C ALA A 49 -21.05 0.20 10.82
N THR A 50 -20.83 0.48 9.53
CA THR A 50 -21.77 0.13 8.44
C THR A 50 -21.77 -1.35 8.05
N GLY A 51 -20.83 -2.13 8.57
CA GLY A 51 -20.57 -3.51 8.10
C GLY A 51 -19.95 -3.57 6.70
N LYS A 52 -19.49 -2.44 6.14
CA LYS A 52 -18.84 -2.37 4.83
C LYS A 52 -17.35 -2.11 4.94
N LEU A 53 -16.63 -2.51 3.89
CA LEU A 53 -15.19 -2.41 3.77
C LEU A 53 -14.83 -1.68 2.48
N LEU A 54 -13.78 -0.88 2.52
CA LEU A 54 -13.15 -0.35 1.32
C LEU A 54 -11.79 -0.99 1.15
N THR A 55 -11.56 -1.58 -0.02
CA THR A 55 -10.25 -2.05 -0.44
C THR A 55 -9.69 -1.15 -1.53
N THR A 56 -8.37 -1.02 -1.54
CA THR A 56 -7.64 -0.46 -2.67
C THR A 56 -6.68 -1.51 -3.20
N GLY A 57 -6.50 -1.55 -4.52
CA GLY A 57 -5.61 -2.50 -5.15
C GLY A 57 -5.48 -2.22 -6.63
N PHE A 58 -5.19 -3.28 -7.39
CA PHE A 58 -4.89 -3.18 -8.81
C PHE A 58 -5.79 -4.09 -9.64
N SER A 59 -6.24 -3.61 -10.79
CA SER A 59 -6.95 -4.41 -11.78
C SER A 59 -6.01 -5.47 -12.38
N ARG A 60 -6.57 -6.41 -13.14
CA ARG A 60 -5.77 -7.36 -13.94
C ARG A 60 -4.85 -6.63 -14.93
N PHE A 61 -5.26 -5.44 -15.37
CA PHE A 61 -4.55 -4.57 -16.30
C PHE A 61 -3.61 -3.57 -15.61
N SER A 62 -3.41 -3.71 -14.29
CA SER A 62 -2.53 -2.86 -13.47
C SER A 62 -3.01 -1.43 -13.22
N ASP A 63 -4.29 -1.14 -13.44
CA ASP A 63 -4.90 0.12 -13.01
C ASP A 63 -5.16 0.10 -11.51
N ARG A 64 -5.00 1.23 -10.84
CA ARG A 64 -5.40 1.39 -9.43
C ARG A 64 -6.91 1.47 -9.37
N GLN A 65 -7.51 0.67 -8.50
CA GLN A 65 -8.95 0.63 -8.29
C GLN A 65 -9.26 0.55 -6.80
N TYR A 66 -10.45 0.97 -6.43
CA TYR A 66 -11.03 0.69 -5.12
C TYR A 66 -12.30 -0.14 -5.29
N SER A 67 -12.62 -0.92 -4.27
CA SER A 67 -13.83 -1.72 -4.22
C SER A 67 -14.48 -1.62 -2.85
N VAL A 68 -15.81 -1.56 -2.82
CA VAL A 68 -16.62 -1.63 -1.60
C VAL A 68 -17.14 -3.05 -1.45
N TRP A 69 -17.05 -3.61 -0.24
CA TRP A 69 -17.47 -4.98 0.08
C TRP A 69 -18.43 -4.98 1.25
N ASP A 70 -19.34 -5.96 1.27
CA ASP A 70 -20.13 -6.32 2.45
C ASP A 70 -19.33 -7.31 3.30
N GLU A 71 -19.25 -7.12 4.62
CA GLU A 71 -18.52 -8.06 5.48
C GLU A 71 -19.13 -9.47 5.53
N ASN A 72 -20.42 -9.60 5.22
CA ASN A 72 -21.15 -10.86 5.26
C ASN A 72 -21.13 -11.62 3.93
N ASP A 73 -20.87 -10.93 2.82
CA ASP A 73 -20.73 -11.53 1.49
C ASP A 73 -19.53 -10.94 0.74
N LEU A 74 -18.46 -11.75 0.66
CA LEU A 74 -17.24 -11.42 -0.08
C LEU A 74 -17.18 -12.10 -1.46
N SER A 75 -18.27 -12.66 -1.95
CA SER A 75 -18.30 -13.33 -3.27
C SER A 75 -18.04 -12.34 -4.41
N ALA A 76 -18.57 -11.12 -4.30
CA ALA A 76 -18.39 -10.03 -5.25
C ALA A 76 -18.36 -8.67 -4.54
N PRO A 77 -17.66 -7.67 -5.09
CA PRO A 77 -17.71 -6.31 -4.56
C PRO A 77 -19.09 -5.68 -4.84
N VAL A 78 -19.59 -4.94 -3.87
CA VAL A 78 -20.81 -4.13 -3.97
C VAL A 78 -20.64 -3.02 -5.00
N TYR A 79 -19.45 -2.43 -5.05
CA TYR A 79 -19.08 -1.40 -6.02
C TYR A 79 -17.58 -1.48 -6.32
N THR A 80 -17.17 -1.16 -7.54
CA THR A 80 -15.76 -1.09 -7.94
C THR A 80 -15.58 -0.01 -8.97
N ASP A 81 -14.53 0.78 -8.82
CA ASP A 81 -14.21 1.87 -9.73
C ASP A 81 -12.71 2.07 -9.88
N THR A 82 -12.31 2.58 -11.04
CA THR A 82 -10.92 2.78 -11.42
C THR A 82 -10.49 4.20 -11.06
N ILE A 83 -9.35 4.32 -10.37
CA ILE A 83 -8.80 5.60 -9.93
C ILE A 83 -7.92 6.21 -11.03
N ASP A 84 -6.88 5.48 -11.45
CA ASP A 84 -5.94 5.85 -12.51
C ASP A 84 -5.00 4.66 -12.84
N SER A 85 -4.07 4.85 -13.77
CA SER A 85 -3.11 3.83 -14.22
C SER A 85 -1.73 3.93 -13.54
N SER A 86 -1.62 4.60 -12.39
CA SER A 86 -0.33 4.78 -11.71
C SER A 86 0.13 3.52 -10.97
N SER A 87 1.42 3.44 -10.66
CA SER A 87 2.03 2.22 -10.15
C SER A 87 2.09 2.12 -8.61
N GLY A 88 1.92 3.24 -7.90
CA GLY A 88 2.07 3.32 -6.45
C GLY A 88 0.91 2.68 -5.67
N ILE A 89 1.22 1.91 -4.63
CA ILE A 89 0.20 1.29 -3.76
C ILE A 89 -0.59 2.41 -3.07
N MET A 90 -1.91 2.39 -3.28
CA MET A 90 -2.85 3.35 -2.69
C MET A 90 -3.19 2.95 -1.24
N PHE A 91 -3.12 3.89 -0.31
CA PHE A 91 -3.53 3.70 1.08
C PHE A 91 -4.85 4.42 1.34
N PRO A 92 -5.89 3.72 1.80
CA PRO A 92 -7.13 4.34 2.23
C PRO A 92 -7.04 4.78 3.71
N PHE A 93 -7.47 6.00 3.99
CA PHE A 93 -7.63 6.55 5.33
C PHE A 93 -9.09 6.97 5.50
N PHE A 94 -9.83 6.28 6.37
CA PHE A 94 -11.24 6.55 6.59
C PHE A 94 -11.43 7.36 7.89
N ASP A 95 -12.21 8.44 7.82
CA ASP A 95 -12.68 9.20 8.97
C ASP A 95 -14.13 8.82 9.28
N PRO A 96 -14.40 8.07 10.37
CA PRO A 96 -15.75 7.63 10.72
C PRO A 96 -16.66 8.78 11.18
N ASP A 97 -16.10 9.93 11.55
CA ASP A 97 -16.89 11.05 12.09
C ASP A 97 -17.53 11.88 10.95
N THR A 98 -16.88 11.92 9.78
CA THR A 98 -17.35 12.67 8.60
C THR A 98 -17.73 11.77 7.42
N ASN A 99 -17.58 10.45 7.57
CA ASN A 99 -17.70 9.47 6.50
C ASN A 99 -16.83 9.76 5.27
N MET A 100 -15.69 10.45 5.46
CA MET A 100 -14.76 10.73 4.38
C MET A 100 -13.71 9.63 4.26
N VAL A 101 -13.34 9.29 3.02
CA VAL A 101 -12.18 8.46 2.73
C VAL A 101 -11.16 9.23 1.91
N TYR A 102 -9.91 9.20 2.35
CA TYR A 102 -8.77 9.78 1.66
C TYR A 102 -7.92 8.68 1.06
N LEU A 103 -7.62 8.78 -0.23
CA LEU A 103 -6.79 7.85 -0.97
C LEU A 103 -5.48 8.54 -1.34
N ALA A 104 -4.37 7.95 -0.87
CA ALA A 104 -3.05 8.49 -1.15
C ALA A 104 -1.99 7.38 -1.33
N GLY A 105 -1.19 7.45 -2.38
CA GLY A 105 -0.15 6.47 -2.68
C GLY A 105 1.26 7.01 -2.49
N LYS A 106 2.20 6.14 -2.11
CA LYS A 106 3.63 6.53 -2.10
C LYS A 106 4.09 6.83 -3.53
N GLY A 107 4.82 7.93 -3.70
CA GLY A 107 5.23 8.44 -5.01
C GLY A 107 4.22 9.40 -5.64
N ASP A 108 2.99 9.48 -5.14
CA ASP A 108 2.00 10.42 -5.65
C ASP A 108 2.29 11.84 -5.14
N GLY A 109 1.96 12.83 -5.95
CA GLY A 109 1.91 14.23 -5.55
C GLY A 109 0.55 14.66 -4.97
N ASN A 110 -0.48 13.81 -5.13
CA ASN A 110 -1.86 14.14 -4.78
C ASN A 110 -2.41 13.30 -3.62
N ILE A 111 -3.51 13.79 -3.05
CA ILE A 111 -4.35 13.07 -2.08
C ILE A 111 -5.79 13.26 -2.55
N ARG A 112 -6.44 12.18 -2.98
CA ARG A 112 -7.85 12.21 -3.42
C ARG A 112 -8.76 11.97 -2.22
N TYR A 113 -9.92 12.58 -2.18
CA TYR A 113 -10.89 12.34 -1.12
C TYR A 113 -12.30 12.24 -1.63
N TYR A 114 -13.06 11.39 -0.95
CA TYR A 114 -14.38 10.94 -1.33
C TYR A 114 -15.27 10.96 -0.09
N GLU A 115 -16.56 11.14 -0.30
CA GLU A 115 -17.61 10.94 0.69
C GLU A 115 -18.17 9.53 0.56
N VAL A 116 -18.38 8.85 1.69
CA VAL A 116 -18.98 7.52 1.75
C VAL A 116 -20.42 7.63 2.20
N THR A 117 -21.33 7.03 1.42
CA THR A 117 -22.77 7.01 1.66
C THR A 117 -23.27 5.56 1.69
N GLU A 118 -24.50 5.36 2.15
CA GLU A 118 -25.14 4.03 2.21
C GLU A 118 -25.79 3.62 0.88
N GLU A 119 -25.97 4.57 -0.05
CA GLU A 119 -26.63 4.36 -1.34
C GLU A 119 -25.60 4.29 -2.47
N ALA A 120 -25.89 3.52 -3.52
CA ALA A 120 -25.04 3.45 -4.70
C ALA A 120 -24.86 4.86 -5.33
N PRO A 121 -23.63 5.26 -5.75
CA PRO A 121 -22.40 4.46 -5.91
C PRO A 121 -21.55 4.25 -4.63
N TYR A 122 -22.07 4.54 -3.44
CA TYR A 122 -21.45 4.41 -2.10
C TYR A 122 -20.24 5.30 -1.84
N VAL A 123 -19.47 5.64 -2.87
CA VAL A 123 -18.24 6.43 -2.79
C VAL A 123 -18.34 7.54 -3.83
N HIS A 124 -18.47 8.78 -3.35
CA HIS A 124 -18.62 9.96 -4.17
C HIS A 124 -17.33 10.76 -4.18
N PHE A 125 -16.72 10.94 -5.35
CA PHE A 125 -15.53 11.78 -5.46
C PHE A 125 -15.87 13.23 -5.12
N LEU A 126 -15.12 13.81 -4.18
CA LEU A 126 -15.28 15.22 -3.82
C LEU A 126 -14.25 16.07 -4.56
N ASN A 127 -12.97 15.89 -4.24
CA ASN A 127 -11.88 16.65 -4.84
C ASN A 127 -10.53 15.99 -4.51
N GLN A 128 -9.43 16.63 -4.91
CA GLN A 128 -8.07 16.19 -4.62
C GLN A 128 -7.17 17.36 -4.21
N PHE A 129 -6.32 17.12 -3.22
CA PHE A 129 -5.19 17.99 -2.94
C PHE A 129 -4.07 17.69 -3.94
N LEU A 130 -3.49 18.72 -4.54
CA LEU A 130 -2.41 18.61 -5.53
C LEU A 130 -1.13 19.26 -5.00
N SER A 131 -0.02 18.56 -5.16
CA SER A 131 1.32 19.08 -4.85
C SER A 131 2.31 18.56 -5.89
N GLY A 132 3.23 19.43 -6.33
CA GLY A 132 4.26 19.04 -7.28
C GLY A 132 5.34 18.11 -6.71
N ASN A 133 5.34 17.88 -5.39
CA ASN A 133 6.34 17.05 -4.73
C ASN A 133 5.76 15.67 -4.37
N PRO A 134 6.40 14.56 -4.76
CA PRO A 134 5.94 13.22 -4.43
C PRO A 134 6.11 12.91 -2.93
N GLN A 135 5.15 12.17 -2.36
CA GLN A 135 5.19 11.74 -0.96
C GLN A 135 5.92 10.40 -0.78
N ARG A 136 6.86 10.35 0.17
CA ARG A 136 7.51 9.10 0.62
C ARG A 136 6.66 8.35 1.64
N GLY A 137 5.85 9.08 2.41
CA GLY A 137 4.94 8.53 3.41
C GLY A 137 3.98 9.59 3.91
N LEU A 138 2.93 9.13 4.58
CA LEU A 138 1.90 9.96 5.19
C LEU A 138 1.65 9.48 6.61
N GLY A 139 1.69 10.40 7.56
CA GLY A 139 1.07 10.25 8.88
C GLY A 139 -0.30 10.95 8.91
N VAL A 140 -1.12 10.62 9.90
CA VAL A 140 -2.44 11.24 10.10
C VAL A 140 -2.59 11.67 11.55
N MET A 141 -3.26 12.81 11.76
CA MET A 141 -3.58 13.32 13.08
C MET A 141 -4.88 12.68 13.60
N PRO A 142 -4.94 12.19 14.85
CA PRO A 142 -6.20 11.78 15.47
C PRO A 142 -7.17 12.95 15.60
N LYS A 143 -8.49 12.68 15.48
CA LYS A 143 -9.55 13.72 15.53
C LYS A 143 -9.42 14.69 16.71
N ARG A 144 -9.11 14.14 17.89
CA ARG A 144 -8.92 14.88 19.16
C ARG A 144 -7.84 15.97 19.15
N ALA A 145 -6.94 15.96 18.16
CA ALA A 145 -5.83 16.91 18.05
C ALA A 145 -5.96 17.85 16.84
N LEU A 146 -7.11 17.84 16.17
CA LEU A 146 -7.44 18.77 15.10
C LEU A 146 -7.90 20.13 15.65
N ASN A 147 -7.72 21.17 14.85
CA ASN A 147 -8.19 22.51 15.20
C ASN A 147 -9.65 22.72 14.75
N ALA A 148 -10.58 22.46 15.68
CA ALA A 148 -12.01 22.63 15.44
C ALA A 148 -12.43 24.08 15.12
N LEU A 149 -11.72 25.08 15.66
CA LEU A 149 -12.00 26.49 15.41
C LEU A 149 -11.76 26.86 13.94
N ASN A 150 -10.76 26.23 13.32
CA ASN A 150 -10.43 26.45 11.91
C ASN A 150 -11.20 25.53 10.96
N CYS A 151 -12.23 24.81 11.44
CA CYS A 151 -12.96 23.82 10.66
C CYS A 151 -12.06 22.76 10.01
N GLU A 152 -10.95 22.43 10.67
CA GLU A 152 -10.06 21.36 10.24
C GLU A 152 -10.67 20.00 10.60
N ILE A 153 -10.99 19.20 9.59
CA ILE A 153 -11.65 17.90 9.74
C ILE A 153 -10.68 16.72 9.66
N PHE A 154 -9.51 16.92 9.06
CA PHE A 154 -8.46 15.92 8.94
C PHE A 154 -7.10 16.60 8.75
N ARG A 155 -6.00 15.99 9.22
CA ARG A 155 -4.65 16.51 8.99
C ARG A 155 -3.69 15.39 8.63
N PHE A 156 -3.00 15.55 7.51
CA PHE A 156 -1.89 14.69 7.11
C PHE A 156 -0.55 15.26 7.54
N TYR A 157 0.42 14.39 7.75
CA TYR A 157 1.84 14.70 7.89
C TYR A 157 2.58 14.07 6.70
N LYS A 158 2.74 14.85 5.63
CA LYS A 158 3.36 14.40 4.38
C LYS A 158 4.87 14.45 4.48
N LEU A 159 5.50 13.29 4.37
CA LEU A 159 6.94 13.18 4.24
C LEU A 159 7.33 13.38 2.77
N HIS A 160 8.05 14.45 2.47
CA HIS A 160 8.54 14.73 1.12
C HIS A 160 9.62 13.73 0.70
N ALA A 161 9.50 13.18 -0.51
CA ALA A 161 10.49 12.23 -1.01
C ALA A 161 11.84 12.90 -1.37
N THR A 162 11.82 14.17 -1.76
CA THR A 162 12.99 14.90 -2.29
C THR A 162 13.60 15.91 -1.31
N LYS A 163 12.79 16.50 -0.43
CA LYS A 163 13.20 17.68 0.36
C LYS A 163 13.54 17.41 1.84
N GLY A 164 13.46 16.16 2.30
CA GLY A 164 13.91 15.77 3.65
C GLY A 164 13.11 16.36 4.81
N PHE A 165 11.92 16.92 4.58
CA PHE A 165 11.06 17.48 5.63
C PHE A 165 9.65 16.88 5.63
N CYS A 166 8.94 17.11 6.73
CA CYS A 166 7.55 16.73 6.92
C CYS A 166 6.65 17.96 6.86
N GLU A 167 5.65 17.94 5.98
CA GLU A 167 4.67 19.01 5.77
C GLU A 167 3.32 18.63 6.39
N PRO A 168 2.78 19.42 7.34
CA PRO A 168 1.39 19.26 7.76
C PRO A 168 0.45 19.75 6.65
N ILE A 169 -0.54 18.95 6.28
CA ILE A 169 -1.59 19.29 5.30
C ILE A 169 -2.93 19.20 6.01
N SER A 170 -3.55 20.34 6.24
CA SER A 170 -4.88 20.46 6.86
C SER A 170 -5.98 20.36 5.82
N MET A 171 -6.93 19.46 6.03
CA MET A 171 -8.17 19.37 5.27
C MET A 171 -9.22 20.19 6.01
N ILE A 172 -9.66 21.29 5.40
CA ILE A 172 -10.52 22.30 6.04
C ILE A 172 -11.84 22.39 5.28
N VAL A 173 -12.94 22.38 6.02
CA VAL A 173 -14.26 22.72 5.46
C VAL A 173 -14.42 24.25 5.51
N PRO A 174 -14.61 24.94 4.38
CA PRO A 174 -14.72 26.39 4.37
C PRO A 174 -16.06 26.84 4.98
N ARG A 175 -16.03 27.30 6.23
CA ARG A 175 -17.18 27.91 6.93
C ARG A 175 -16.92 29.40 7.18
N LYS A 176 -18.00 30.20 7.23
CA LYS A 176 -17.92 31.66 7.42
C LYS A 176 -18.01 32.12 8.89
N SER A 177 -18.01 31.19 9.85
CA SER A 177 -18.21 31.51 11.27
C SER A 177 -17.17 30.83 12.16
N ASP A 178 -16.68 31.57 13.15
CA ASP A 178 -15.74 31.12 14.18
C ASP A 178 -16.41 30.32 15.32
N GLN A 179 -17.70 29.99 15.16
CA GLN A 179 -18.43 29.16 16.10
C GLN A 179 -18.07 27.68 15.93
N PHE A 180 -18.24 26.89 16.99
CA PHE A 180 -18.08 25.45 16.91
C PHE A 180 -19.20 24.84 16.05
N HIS A 181 -18.81 24.04 15.05
CA HIS A 181 -19.71 23.39 14.11
C HIS A 181 -20.02 21.97 14.57
N ASP A 182 -21.11 21.81 15.33
CA ASP A 182 -21.54 20.51 15.89
C ASP A 182 -21.79 19.45 14.78
N ASP A 183 -22.13 19.87 13.55
CA ASP A 183 -22.32 18.99 12.40
C ASP A 183 -21.01 18.40 11.84
N LEU A 184 -19.90 19.13 11.93
CA LEU A 184 -18.58 18.67 11.46
C LEU A 184 -17.84 17.84 12.52
N TYR A 185 -18.25 17.97 13.77
CA TYR A 185 -17.58 17.40 14.93
C TYR A 185 -18.58 16.66 15.83
N PRO A 186 -19.17 15.54 15.34
CA PRO A 186 -19.92 14.65 16.22
C PRO A 186 -19.00 14.08 17.31
N ASP A 187 -19.61 13.43 18.31
CA ASP A 187 -18.84 12.80 19.38
C ASP A 187 -17.87 11.76 18.82
N THR A 188 -16.57 11.97 19.04
CA THR A 188 -15.47 11.18 18.45
C THR A 188 -14.90 10.18 19.46
N ALA A 189 -14.13 9.22 18.98
CA ALA A 189 -13.47 8.24 19.86
C ALA A 189 -12.51 8.91 20.85
N SER A 190 -12.77 8.70 22.14
CA SER A 190 -11.94 9.21 23.23
C SER A 190 -10.61 8.45 23.35
N ALA A 191 -9.72 8.92 24.24
CA ALA A 191 -8.52 8.18 24.60
C ALA A 191 -8.77 7.04 25.60
N LYS A 192 -9.98 6.96 26.17
CA LYS A 192 -10.33 5.97 27.17
C LYS A 192 -10.72 4.66 26.49
N PRO A 193 -10.11 3.52 26.84
CA PRO A 193 -10.53 2.22 26.31
C PRO A 193 -11.93 1.88 26.81
N ALA A 194 -12.74 1.27 25.96
CA ALA A 194 -14.09 0.79 26.32
C ALA A 194 -14.03 -0.50 27.14
N LEU A 195 -13.03 -1.35 26.90
CA LEU A 195 -12.80 -2.61 27.58
C LEU A 195 -11.33 -2.74 27.96
N CYS A 196 -11.04 -3.47 29.03
CA CYS A 196 -9.69 -3.96 29.27
C CYS A 196 -9.38 -5.17 28.38
N ALA A 197 -8.09 -5.51 28.24
CA ALA A 197 -7.67 -6.67 27.45
C ALA A 197 -8.32 -7.98 27.92
N GLN A 198 -8.49 -8.16 29.25
CA GLN A 198 -9.06 -9.38 29.81
C GLN A 198 -10.55 -9.54 29.46
N GLU A 199 -11.32 -8.45 29.50
CA GLU A 199 -12.73 -8.44 29.11
C GLU A 199 -12.89 -8.77 27.62
N TRP A 200 -12.06 -8.16 26.77
CA TRP A 200 -12.08 -8.41 25.33
C TRP A 200 -11.71 -9.86 24.99
N ILE A 201 -10.67 -10.42 25.61
CA ILE A 201 -10.26 -11.83 25.46
C ILE A 201 -11.37 -12.79 25.91
N ARG A 202 -12.14 -12.43 26.95
CA ARG A 202 -13.30 -13.21 27.41
C ARG A 202 -14.52 -13.13 26.48
N GLY A 203 -14.42 -12.43 25.35
CA GLY A 203 -15.46 -12.36 24.34
C GLY A 203 -16.34 -11.11 24.40
N GLN A 204 -16.06 -10.15 25.31
CA GLN A 204 -16.83 -8.91 25.34
C GLN A 204 -16.48 -8.01 24.16
N ASN A 205 -17.48 -7.32 23.62
CA ASN A 205 -17.34 -6.31 22.57
C ASN A 205 -17.96 -5.01 23.08
N ALA A 206 -17.33 -3.88 22.77
CA ALA A 206 -17.88 -2.58 23.12
C ALA A 206 -17.46 -1.55 22.09
N MET A 207 -18.39 -0.64 21.77
CA MET A 207 -18.09 0.52 20.94
C MET A 207 -17.10 1.46 21.66
N PRO A 208 -16.29 2.23 20.92
CA PRO A 208 -15.38 3.20 21.52
C PRO A 208 -16.13 4.17 22.42
N VAL A 209 -15.56 4.49 23.59
CA VAL A 209 -16.10 5.55 24.46
C VAL A 209 -15.97 6.87 23.72
N LEU A 210 -17.09 7.54 23.44
CA LEU A 210 -17.10 8.78 22.69
C LEU A 210 -16.88 10.01 23.59
N MET A 211 -16.40 11.09 23.01
CA MET A 211 -16.24 12.39 23.66
C MET A 211 -16.55 13.54 22.70
N SER A 212 -17.15 14.60 23.23
CA SER A 212 -17.37 15.84 22.47
C SER A 212 -16.08 16.64 22.33
N MET A 213 -15.82 17.15 21.12
CA MET A 213 -14.71 18.07 20.87
C MET A 213 -14.98 19.51 21.33
N LYS A 214 -16.25 19.86 21.56
CA LYS A 214 -16.69 21.21 21.95
C LYS A 214 -16.22 21.61 23.34
N THR A 215 -16.34 20.69 24.30
CA THR A 215 -16.09 20.98 25.71
C THR A 215 -14.62 21.06 26.06
N GLY A 216 -13.71 20.84 25.10
CA GLY A 216 -12.28 21.08 25.29
C GLY A 216 -11.67 20.36 26.49
N LYS A 217 -12.36 19.37 27.07
CA LYS A 217 -11.79 18.45 28.04
C LYS A 217 -10.81 17.59 27.25
N GLN A 218 -9.64 18.19 26.98
CA GLN A 218 -8.39 17.49 27.10
C GLN A 218 -8.47 16.81 28.47
N GLN A 219 -9.03 15.60 28.52
CA GLN A 219 -8.66 14.67 29.56
C GLN A 219 -7.15 14.65 29.44
N ALA A 220 -6.48 15.36 30.36
CA ALA A 220 -5.04 15.46 30.41
C ALA A 220 -4.59 14.02 30.26
N LEU A 221 -4.04 13.72 29.09
CA LEU A 221 -3.58 12.38 28.85
C LEU A 221 -2.45 12.26 29.85
N ASN A 222 -2.64 11.43 30.89
CA ASN A 222 -1.54 10.90 31.69
C ASN A 222 -0.71 9.95 30.80
N ILE A 223 -0.34 10.42 29.60
CA ILE A 223 0.85 9.98 28.93
C ILE A 223 1.94 10.55 29.82
N SER A 224 2.35 9.78 30.82
CA SER A 224 3.72 9.90 31.30
C SER A 224 4.54 9.88 30.02
N SER A 225 5.15 11.02 29.65
CA SER A 225 6.15 11.00 28.61
C SER A 225 7.06 9.86 28.99
N ILE A 226 7.15 8.83 28.14
CA ILE A 226 8.24 7.88 28.27
C ILE A 226 9.43 8.81 28.10
N LYS A 227 10.07 9.18 29.23
CA LYS A 227 11.29 9.97 29.20
C LYS A 227 12.12 9.25 28.15
N GLN A 228 12.37 9.92 27.02
CA GLN A 228 13.32 9.39 26.06
C GLN A 228 14.51 9.04 26.93
N ARG A 229 14.84 7.73 27.03
CA ARG A 229 16.07 7.35 27.70
C ARG A 229 17.10 8.19 26.97
N SER A 230 17.68 9.15 27.68
CA SER A 230 18.84 9.84 27.16
C SER A 230 19.75 8.71 26.77
N PHE A 231 20.06 8.59 25.48
CA PHE A 231 21.18 7.79 25.05
C PHE A 231 22.41 8.52 25.59
N SER A 232 22.65 8.39 26.89
CA SER A 232 23.98 8.45 27.43
C SER A 232 24.69 7.34 26.67
N LYS A 233 25.63 7.70 25.80
CA LYS A 233 26.61 6.77 25.27
C LYS A 233 27.23 6.09 26.49
N LEU A 234 26.69 4.93 26.86
CA LEU A 234 27.45 3.99 27.65
C LEU A 234 28.66 3.68 26.76
N ASN A 235 29.86 3.79 27.33
CA ASN A 235 31.06 3.26 26.71
C ASN A 235 30.84 1.76 26.48
N GLU A 236 30.23 1.42 25.36
CA GLU A 236 30.15 0.06 24.87
C GLU A 236 31.57 -0.35 24.52
N LYS A 237 31.99 -1.48 25.09
CA LYS A 237 33.14 -2.25 24.61
C LYS A 237 33.02 -2.37 23.09
N PRO A 238 34.14 -2.30 22.34
CA PRO A 238 34.10 -2.17 20.89
C PRO A 238 33.23 -3.30 20.30
N ALA A 239 32.06 -2.92 19.79
CA ALA A 239 31.20 -3.83 19.06
C ALA A 239 31.95 -4.25 17.81
N ILE A 240 32.09 -5.56 17.64
CA ILE A 240 32.66 -6.14 16.42
C ILE A 240 31.70 -5.79 15.28
N ASP A 241 32.08 -4.80 14.48
CA ASP A 241 31.33 -4.39 13.31
C ASP A 241 31.44 -5.50 12.25
N ASN A 242 30.46 -6.41 12.28
CA ASN A 242 30.35 -7.53 11.34
C ASN A 242 30.25 -7.04 9.89
N ASN A 243 29.72 -5.83 9.65
CA ASN A 243 29.70 -5.27 8.31
C ASN A 243 31.11 -4.85 7.89
N LYS A 244 31.89 -4.21 8.77
CA LYS A 244 33.28 -3.84 8.49
C LYS A 244 34.16 -5.07 8.21
N ARG A 245 34.00 -6.17 8.96
CA ARG A 245 34.70 -7.43 8.66
C ARG A 245 34.26 -8.06 7.34
N LYS A 246 32.96 -8.01 7.03
CA LYS A 246 32.43 -8.52 5.75
C LYS A 246 32.99 -7.73 4.56
N PHE A 247 33.02 -6.39 4.66
CA PHE A 247 33.61 -5.56 3.62
C PHE A 247 35.12 -5.75 3.51
N MET A 248 35.83 -5.92 4.63
CA MET A 248 37.27 -6.21 4.64
C MET A 248 37.59 -7.57 4.02
N PHE A 249 36.77 -8.60 4.27
CA PHE A 249 36.90 -9.92 3.64
C PHE A 249 36.65 -9.86 2.13
N LEU A 250 35.63 -9.12 1.70
CA LEU A 250 35.30 -8.97 0.28
C LEU A 250 36.32 -8.12 -0.49
N SER A 251 37.07 -7.26 0.21
CA SER A 251 38.16 -6.48 -0.38
C SER A 251 39.52 -7.19 -0.38
N MET A 252 39.63 -8.38 0.22
CA MET A 252 40.86 -9.17 0.14
C MET A 252 40.97 -9.84 -1.23
N GLU A 253 42.14 -9.76 -1.84
CA GLU A 253 42.43 -10.51 -3.06
C GLU A 253 42.34 -12.01 -2.78
N THR A 254 41.56 -12.72 -3.59
CA THR A 254 41.45 -14.17 -3.51
C THR A 254 42.73 -14.81 -4.04
N ILE A 255 43.53 -15.38 -3.14
CA ILE A 255 44.71 -16.18 -3.49
C ILE A 255 44.24 -17.56 -3.94
N PRO A 256 44.56 -18.00 -5.18
CA PRO A 256 44.25 -19.36 -5.63
C PRO A 256 44.96 -20.39 -4.75
N ASP A 257 44.21 -21.38 -4.26
CA ASP A 257 44.75 -22.44 -3.42
C ASP A 257 45.36 -23.55 -4.29
N TYR A 258 46.69 -23.64 -4.32
CA TYR A 258 47.44 -24.60 -5.12
C TYR A 258 47.70 -25.94 -4.43
N ARG A 259 47.02 -26.24 -3.32
CA ARG A 259 47.22 -27.52 -2.61
C ARG A 259 46.63 -28.72 -3.39
N PRO A 260 47.28 -29.90 -3.37
CA PRO A 260 46.79 -31.11 -4.03
C PRO A 260 45.39 -31.50 -3.53
N LYS A 261 44.52 -31.94 -4.46
CA LYS A 261 43.10 -32.25 -4.21
C LYS A 261 42.86 -33.30 -3.11
N ASP A 262 43.83 -34.17 -2.85
CA ASP A 262 43.70 -35.25 -1.87
C ASP A 262 43.71 -34.76 -0.40
N LEU A 263 44.27 -33.57 -0.14
CA LEU A 263 44.26 -32.94 1.19
C LEU A 263 42.96 -32.17 1.50
N MET A 264 42.06 -32.03 0.53
CA MET A 264 40.76 -31.35 0.71
C MET A 264 39.71 -32.26 1.39
N ALA A 265 39.93 -33.56 1.43
CA ALA A 265 38.98 -34.53 1.99
C ALA A 265 38.85 -34.41 3.53
N GLU A 266 39.93 -34.07 4.24
CA GLU A 266 39.91 -33.95 5.72
C GLU A 266 39.08 -32.76 6.21
N LYS A 267 39.00 -31.67 5.44
CA LYS A 267 38.20 -30.49 5.82
C LYS A 267 36.70 -30.69 5.62
N ASN A 268 36.32 -31.59 4.71
CA ASN A 268 34.92 -32.01 4.53
C ASN A 268 34.42 -32.90 5.69
N GLN A 269 35.32 -33.48 6.49
CA GLN A 269 34.91 -34.25 7.68
C GLN A 269 34.66 -33.39 8.92
N LYS A 270 35.19 -32.16 9.00
CA LYS A 270 34.99 -31.27 10.16
C LYS A 270 33.88 -30.22 9.99
N THR A 271 33.31 -30.08 8.79
CA THR A 271 32.12 -29.24 8.55
C THR A 271 30.81 -30.05 8.49
N THR A 272 30.88 -31.38 8.55
CA THR A 272 29.72 -32.28 8.53
C THR A 272 29.10 -32.54 9.91
N SER A 273 29.73 -32.13 11.02
CA SER A 273 29.17 -32.35 12.36
C SER A 273 28.16 -31.30 12.83
N ASN A 274 27.89 -30.23 12.06
CA ASN A 274 26.91 -29.19 12.43
C ASN A 274 25.91 -28.84 11.31
N GLN A 275 25.58 -29.78 10.42
CA GLN A 275 24.55 -29.55 9.40
C GLN A 275 23.39 -30.55 9.52
N THR A 276 22.67 -30.49 10.63
CA THR A 276 21.25 -30.88 10.67
C THR A 276 20.39 -29.62 10.64
N THR A 277 20.24 -29.03 9.44
CA THR A 277 19.21 -28.01 9.21
C THR A 277 18.08 -28.59 8.36
N LYS A 278 16.85 -28.13 8.67
CA LYS A 278 15.56 -28.46 8.03
C LYS A 278 15.55 -28.46 6.49
N PHE A 279 16.57 -27.90 5.85
CA PHE A 279 16.71 -27.85 4.40
C PHE A 279 16.95 -29.24 3.77
N GLN A 280 17.77 -30.10 4.39
CA GLN A 280 18.03 -31.46 3.89
C GLN A 280 16.82 -32.40 4.08
N GLN A 281 16.03 -32.21 5.14
CA GLN A 281 14.77 -32.94 5.36
C GLN A 281 13.68 -32.55 4.35
N LEU A 282 13.66 -31.30 3.87
CA LEU A 282 12.77 -30.90 2.79
C LEU A 282 13.22 -31.54 1.46
N GLN A 283 14.51 -31.55 1.17
CA GLN A 283 15.02 -32.07 -0.11
C GLN A 283 14.80 -33.58 -0.28
N GLN A 284 14.81 -34.37 0.80
CA GLN A 284 14.48 -35.80 0.75
C GLN A 284 12.98 -36.09 0.61
N LYS A 285 12.08 -35.17 1.02
CA LYS A 285 10.63 -35.33 0.88
C LYS A 285 10.10 -35.06 -0.54
N PHE A 286 10.90 -34.42 -1.40
CA PHE A 286 10.52 -34.09 -2.78
C PHE A 286 11.15 -35.00 -3.84
N SER A 287 11.98 -35.96 -3.45
CA SER A 287 12.73 -36.81 -4.41
C SER A 287 12.14 -38.21 -4.61
N GLY A 288 10.96 -38.50 -4.05
CA GLY A 288 10.32 -39.80 -4.19
C GLY A 288 8.80 -39.68 -4.15
N ASN A 289 8.20 -39.34 -5.29
CA ASN A 289 6.94 -39.89 -5.78
C ASN A 289 6.59 -39.29 -7.15
N ASP A 290 6.10 -40.14 -8.03
CA ASP A 290 5.90 -39.96 -9.47
C ASP A 290 5.21 -38.66 -9.89
N VAL A 291 5.81 -37.97 -10.86
CA VAL A 291 5.20 -36.85 -11.58
C VAL A 291 5.03 -37.23 -13.04
N HIS A 292 3.90 -37.87 -13.34
CA HIS A 292 3.33 -37.87 -14.68
C HIS A 292 1.93 -37.26 -14.60
N ASN A 293 1.72 -36.27 -15.46
CA ASN A 293 0.52 -35.44 -15.64
C ASN A 293 0.33 -34.30 -14.63
N ASP A 294 0.99 -33.16 -14.91
CA ASP A 294 0.25 -31.94 -15.27
C ASP A 294 1.18 -30.83 -15.79
N VAL A 295 0.62 -30.00 -16.68
CA VAL A 295 1.08 -28.70 -17.23
C VAL A 295 1.33 -28.72 -18.74
N THR A 296 0.24 -28.80 -19.52
CA THR A 296 0.25 -28.63 -20.98
C THR A 296 -0.12 -27.20 -21.43
N VAL A 297 -0.50 -26.29 -20.52
CA VAL A 297 -1.00 -24.95 -20.92
C VAL A 297 0.05 -23.82 -20.79
N LEU A 298 1.19 -24.08 -20.11
CA LEU A 298 2.28 -23.08 -19.95
C LEU A 298 3.43 -23.24 -20.96
N ARG A 299 3.41 -24.29 -21.80
CA ARG A 299 4.46 -24.53 -22.81
C ARG A 299 4.26 -23.75 -24.12
N GLU A 300 3.04 -23.33 -24.44
CA GLU A 300 2.78 -22.69 -25.74
C GLU A 300 3.21 -21.21 -25.81
N ILE A 301 3.29 -20.49 -24.69
CA ILE A 301 3.70 -19.07 -24.69
C ILE A 301 5.23 -18.92 -24.64
N ASN A 302 5.93 -19.86 -23.99
CA ASN A 302 7.39 -19.81 -23.86
C ASN A 302 8.15 -20.40 -25.07
N ASN A 303 7.47 -21.00 -26.04
CA ASN A 303 8.09 -21.65 -27.20
C ASN A 303 8.26 -20.76 -28.44
N VAL A 304 7.89 -19.47 -28.40
CA VAL A 304 8.13 -18.56 -29.55
C VAL A 304 9.58 -18.03 -29.58
N GLY A 305 10.39 -18.31 -28.55
CA GLY A 305 11.73 -17.74 -28.39
C GLY A 305 12.88 -18.51 -29.02
N ASP A 306 12.79 -19.84 -29.19
CA ASP A 306 14.01 -20.66 -29.30
C ASP A 306 14.25 -21.38 -30.64
N ASN A 307 13.48 -21.11 -31.70
CA ASN A 307 13.73 -21.74 -33.02
C ASN A 307 13.43 -20.84 -34.24
N MET A 308 13.52 -19.51 -34.11
CA MET A 308 13.46 -18.61 -35.27
C MET A 308 14.85 -18.45 -35.90
N PRO A 309 15.06 -18.81 -37.18
CA PRO A 309 16.36 -18.62 -37.84
C PRO A 309 16.77 -17.14 -37.84
N GLU A 310 18.06 -16.86 -37.66
CA GLU A 310 18.59 -15.48 -37.51
C GLU A 310 18.12 -14.51 -38.61
N HIS A 311 17.94 -15.02 -39.83
CA HIS A 311 17.41 -14.27 -40.96
C HIS A 311 15.98 -13.74 -40.73
N GLU A 312 15.10 -14.53 -40.11
CA GLU A 312 13.71 -14.12 -39.84
C GLU A 312 13.62 -13.11 -38.68
N LEU A 313 14.48 -13.25 -37.67
CA LEU A 313 14.65 -12.25 -36.61
C LEU A 313 15.13 -10.90 -37.18
N ARG A 314 16.10 -10.90 -38.11
CA ARG A 314 16.55 -9.67 -38.80
C ARG A 314 15.44 -9.04 -39.62
N LYS A 315 14.62 -9.85 -40.32
CA LYS A 315 13.48 -9.37 -41.12
C LYS A 315 12.38 -8.77 -40.23
N ALA A 316 12.08 -9.39 -39.09
CA ALA A 316 11.14 -8.86 -38.11
C ALA A 316 11.63 -7.54 -37.50
N TYR A 317 12.92 -7.45 -37.17
CA TYR A 317 13.53 -6.22 -36.66
C TYR A 317 13.49 -5.07 -37.68
N GLN A 318 13.76 -5.36 -38.96
CA GLN A 318 13.64 -4.36 -40.04
C GLN A 318 12.19 -3.90 -40.24
N ALA A 319 11.23 -4.83 -40.25
CA ALA A 319 9.81 -4.50 -40.37
C ALA A 319 9.34 -3.60 -39.22
N GLN A 320 9.72 -3.93 -37.98
CA GLN A 320 9.40 -3.11 -36.80
C GLN A 320 10.08 -1.74 -36.85
N SER A 321 11.32 -1.67 -37.33
CA SER A 321 12.06 -0.41 -37.49
C SER A 321 11.41 0.51 -38.53
N ASP A 322 10.92 -0.04 -39.65
CA ASP A 322 10.23 0.71 -40.68
C ASP A 322 8.84 1.18 -40.22
N GLU A 323 8.14 0.35 -39.45
CA GLU A 323 6.87 0.72 -38.82
C GLU A 323 7.05 1.88 -37.83
N ILE A 324 8.07 1.81 -36.97
CA ILE A 324 8.42 2.91 -36.05
C ILE A 324 8.76 4.19 -36.83
N ARG A 325 9.49 4.08 -37.95
CA ARG A 325 9.81 5.25 -38.80
C ARG A 325 8.54 5.86 -39.40
N LYS A 326 7.59 5.03 -39.86
CA LYS A 326 6.30 5.47 -40.40
C LYS A 326 5.45 6.16 -39.34
N LEU A 327 5.35 5.58 -38.14
CA LEU A 327 4.61 6.15 -37.02
C LEU A 327 5.19 7.50 -36.56
N LYS A 328 6.53 7.62 -36.51
CA LYS A 328 7.19 8.91 -36.23
C LYS A 328 6.84 9.97 -37.26
N LYS A 329 6.81 9.63 -38.55
CA LYS A 329 6.44 10.57 -39.62
C LYS A 329 4.97 10.98 -39.53
N GLN A 330 4.08 10.04 -39.19
CA GLN A 330 2.66 10.35 -38.95
C GLN A 330 2.46 11.25 -37.74
N LEU A 331 3.21 11.03 -36.66
CA LEU A 331 3.17 11.86 -35.45
C LEU A 331 3.58 13.31 -35.76
N VAL A 332 4.70 13.50 -36.47
CA VAL A 332 5.18 14.84 -36.86
C VAL A 332 4.14 15.58 -37.73
N ASN A 333 3.52 14.88 -38.69
CA ASN A 333 2.45 15.47 -39.51
C ASN A 333 1.22 15.84 -38.67
N SER A 334 0.85 15.02 -37.70
CA SER A 334 -0.26 15.29 -36.78
C SER A 334 0.03 16.51 -35.90
N GLU A 335 1.25 16.63 -35.37
CA GLU A 335 1.67 17.77 -34.56
C GLU A 335 1.68 19.08 -35.37
N GLN A 336 2.14 19.03 -36.62
CA GLN A 336 2.08 20.18 -37.51
C GLN A 336 0.64 20.58 -37.81
N ARG A 337 -0.25 19.60 -38.04
CA ARG A 337 -1.67 19.86 -38.26
C ARG A 337 -2.34 20.49 -37.04
N ILE A 338 -2.00 20.03 -35.84
CA ILE A 338 -2.50 20.61 -34.59
C ILE A 338 -2.06 22.07 -34.48
N LYS A 339 -0.79 22.39 -34.74
CA LYS A 339 -0.29 23.77 -34.71
C LYS A 339 -1.01 24.69 -35.71
N GLU A 340 -1.25 24.22 -36.93
CA GLU A 340 -2.01 24.98 -37.93
C GLU A 340 -3.45 25.27 -37.47
N LEU A 341 -4.11 24.28 -36.87
CA LEU A 341 -5.47 24.43 -36.35
C LEU A 341 -5.50 25.39 -35.15
N GLU A 342 -4.54 25.29 -34.24
CA GLU A 342 -4.38 26.23 -33.13
C GLU A 342 -4.18 27.67 -33.62
N GLU A 343 -3.38 27.87 -34.67
CA GLU A 343 -3.15 29.20 -35.25
C GLU A 343 -4.41 29.75 -35.96
N GLN A 344 -5.19 28.89 -36.62
CA GLN A 344 -6.48 29.27 -37.21
C GLN A 344 -7.50 29.67 -36.14
N ILE A 345 -7.61 28.89 -35.06
CA ILE A 345 -8.47 29.21 -33.91
C ILE A 345 -8.04 30.56 -33.32
N ARG A 346 -6.74 30.79 -33.14
CA ARG A 346 -6.22 32.05 -32.62
C ARG A 346 -6.57 33.24 -33.51
N LYS A 347 -6.47 33.10 -34.84
CA LYS A 347 -6.86 34.15 -35.81
C LYS A 347 -8.36 34.45 -35.79
N LEU A 348 -9.20 33.44 -35.60
CA LEU A 348 -10.66 33.60 -35.48
C LEU A 348 -11.06 34.28 -34.16
N GLN A 349 -10.32 34.05 -33.08
CA GLN A 349 -10.54 34.69 -31.78
C GLN A 349 -10.07 36.15 -31.72
N THR A 350 -9.21 36.59 -32.65
CA THR A 350 -8.66 37.96 -32.70
C THR A 350 -9.34 38.89 -33.71
N LYS A 351 -10.38 38.43 -34.42
CA LYS A 351 -11.20 39.33 -35.25
C LYS A 351 -12.24 40.03 -34.36
N PRO A 352 -12.29 41.37 -34.33
CA PRO A 352 -13.21 42.14 -33.50
C PRO A 352 -14.67 41.98 -33.94
#